data_AF-A0A4Q3UHT2-F1
#
_entry.id   AF-A0A4Q3UHT2-F1
#
_cell.length_a   1.000
_cell.length_b   1.000
_cell.length_c   1.000
_cell.angle_alpha   90.00
_cell.angle_beta   90.00
_cell.angle_gamma   90.00
#
_symmetry.space_group_name_H-M   'P 1'
#
loop_
_entity.id
_entity.type
_entity.pdbx_description
1 polymer ?
#
loop_
_entity_poly.entity_id
_entity_poly.type
_entity_poly.pdbx_seq_one_letter_code
_entity_poly.pdbx_strand_id
1 'polypeptide(L)'
;MRRFRSTHSCAILCPGPMKILLLLCTLLPRLAHGSDLVEVSPLTDRIVLLHFKDGYVVHHKLGQKRSDEKVVVDPLDVSVASDRVSYRIISPTDPSYKQAKLPIDVGRKSKGTDFAWFTDRWENGRAVNDRPDHAKEHWLYLFLPQPMKEGQAYTITTGSLAKNGKSWKLPFVARKARSEAVHVNLLGYVPAAPAKFAYVYQWAGDRGSIDLKAYAGKRFWLVDQATGKDVFTGNVAFRKPATNPETIQKADTPNANFLNADVYECDFSSFTKPGRYVVAVEGVGRSFAFKVDPDVYREPFRTVARGLYHNRSGIALTKPYTEFERPAPGHPGVTPGFRLQYSSLRSLDYGSESGTKEQITPTLKGPLDAWGWYQDAGDWDSYETHLRVAQELLLAYELNPKAFRDGELNIPESGNGAPDILDEAAWLPRFCHRLRQELLAKKYATGGIGL
;
A
#
# COMPACT_ATOMS: atom_id res chain seq x y z
N MET A 1 -74.62 1.90 28.38
CA MET A 1 -75.07 3.21 28.91
C MET A 1 -73.98 4.22 28.57
N ARG A 2 -74.13 5.37 27.90
CA ARG A 2 -75.22 6.09 27.24
C ARG A 2 -74.61 6.67 25.94
N ARG A 3 -75.34 6.60 24.83
CA ARG A 3 -75.11 7.43 23.63
C ARG A 3 -75.60 8.84 23.93
N PHE A 4 -74.97 9.87 23.38
CA PHE A 4 -75.69 11.04 22.86
C PHE A 4 -74.91 11.69 21.72
N ARG A 5 -75.58 11.81 20.58
CA ARG A 5 -75.25 12.70 19.46
C ARG A 5 -75.74 14.11 19.84
N SER A 6 -75.05 15.15 19.39
CA SER A 6 -75.73 16.39 18.99
C SER A 6 -75.03 17.00 17.78
N THR A 7 -75.86 17.60 16.93
CA THR A 7 -75.56 18.13 15.60
C THR A 7 -75.71 19.64 15.61
N HIS A 8 -74.78 20.31 14.91
CA HIS A 8 -74.94 21.53 14.10
C HIS A 8 -75.27 22.87 14.80
N SER A 9 -74.38 23.85 14.59
CA SER A 9 -74.77 25.07 13.86
C SER A 9 -73.58 25.76 13.21
N CYS A 10 -73.88 26.28 12.02
CA CYS A 10 -73.01 26.90 11.04
C CYS A 10 -72.98 28.41 11.27
N ALA A 11 -71.81 29.04 11.13
CA ALA A 11 -71.73 30.47 10.83
C ALA A 11 -70.55 30.71 9.88
N ILE A 12 -70.90 31.23 8.72
CA ILE A 12 -70.10 31.48 7.54
C ILE A 12 -69.42 32.85 7.68
N LEU A 13 -68.12 32.92 7.40
CA LEU A 13 -67.43 34.16 7.06
C LEU A 13 -66.50 33.89 5.87
N CYS A 14 -66.82 34.54 4.74
CA CYS A 14 -66.12 34.48 3.46
C CYS A 14 -64.92 35.46 3.41
N PRO A 15 -64.06 35.37 2.36
CA PRO A 15 -62.59 35.44 2.51
C PRO A 15 -61.92 36.74 2.05
N GLY A 16 -60.67 36.95 2.48
CA GLY A 16 -59.72 37.93 1.92
C GLY A 16 -58.62 37.26 1.08
N PRO A 17 -57.99 37.99 0.14
CA PRO A 17 -57.35 37.38 -1.04
C PRO A 17 -55.98 36.74 -0.76
N MET A 18 -55.83 35.52 -1.28
CA MET A 18 -54.62 34.71 -1.27
C MET A 18 -53.60 35.27 -2.28
N LYS A 19 -52.48 35.81 -1.79
CA LYS A 19 -51.32 36.12 -2.63
C LYS A 19 -50.64 34.81 -3.03
N ILE A 20 -50.85 34.39 -4.28
CA ILE A 20 -50.10 33.30 -4.91
C ILE A 20 -48.70 33.84 -5.22
N LEU A 21 -47.72 33.46 -4.40
CA LEU A 21 -46.31 33.64 -4.72
C LEU A 21 -45.90 32.49 -5.64
N LEU A 22 -45.80 32.76 -6.95
CA LEU A 22 -45.15 31.83 -7.89
C LEU A 22 -43.68 31.71 -7.50
N LEU A 23 -43.34 30.62 -6.81
CA LEU A 23 -41.95 30.20 -6.65
C LEU A 23 -41.51 29.55 -7.96
N LEU A 24 -40.81 30.31 -8.80
CA LEU A 24 -40.07 29.78 -9.94
C LEU A 24 -38.95 28.88 -9.40
N CYS A 25 -39.22 27.59 -9.24
CA CYS A 25 -38.16 26.60 -9.04
C CYS A 25 -37.37 26.48 -10.35
N THR A 26 -36.29 27.23 -10.46
CA THR A 26 -35.23 26.97 -11.43
C THR A 26 -34.72 25.55 -11.17
N LEU A 27 -35.09 24.61 -12.03
CA LEU A 27 -34.42 23.31 -12.18
C LEU A 27 -32.99 23.59 -12.64
N LEU A 28 -32.10 23.86 -11.67
CA LEU A 28 -30.67 23.73 -11.88
C LEU A 28 -30.43 22.28 -12.32
N PRO A 29 -29.74 22.03 -13.45
CA PRO A 29 -29.35 20.67 -13.79
C PRO A 29 -28.47 20.18 -12.65
N ARG A 30 -28.94 19.16 -11.92
CA ARG A 30 -28.06 18.37 -11.06
C ARG A 30 -26.94 17.89 -11.97
N LEU A 31 -25.74 18.44 -11.80
CA LEU A 31 -24.52 17.87 -12.36
C LEU A 31 -24.55 16.37 -12.02
N ALA A 32 -24.27 15.50 -12.97
CA ALA A 32 -24.25 14.06 -12.71
C ALA A 32 -23.03 13.75 -11.84
N HIS A 33 -23.24 13.28 -10.61
CA HIS A 33 -22.19 12.98 -9.62
C HIS A 33 -21.80 11.49 -9.71
N GLY A 34 -20.51 11.17 -9.80
CA GLY A 34 -20.01 9.79 -9.79
C GLY A 34 -18.48 9.69 -9.81
N SER A 35 -17.93 8.57 -9.37
CA SER A 35 -16.49 8.29 -9.36
C SER A 35 -15.86 8.35 -10.76
N ASP A 36 -14.55 8.62 -10.84
CA ASP A 36 -13.80 8.55 -12.10
C ASP A 36 -13.43 7.11 -12.42
N LEU A 37 -13.63 6.67 -13.66
CA LEU A 37 -13.02 5.44 -14.14
C LEU A 37 -11.59 5.74 -14.59
N VAL A 38 -10.62 5.17 -13.88
CA VAL A 38 -9.19 5.43 -14.03
C VAL A 38 -8.54 4.48 -15.03
N GLU A 39 -9.00 3.23 -15.05
CA GLU A 39 -8.44 2.19 -15.92
C GLU A 39 -9.50 1.19 -16.38
N VAL A 40 -9.39 0.78 -17.64
CA VAL A 40 -10.05 -0.41 -18.20
C VAL A 40 -8.97 -1.33 -18.75
N SER A 41 -8.81 -2.48 -18.15
CA SER A 41 -7.76 -3.45 -18.51
C SER A 41 -8.31 -4.88 -18.53
N PRO A 42 -7.67 -5.81 -19.26
CA PRO A 42 -8.01 -7.21 -19.13
C PRO A 42 -7.34 -7.74 -17.86
N LEU A 43 -8.12 -8.39 -16.98
CA LEU A 43 -7.53 -9.28 -16.00
C LEU A 43 -7.16 -10.60 -16.70
N THR A 44 -8.08 -11.10 -17.52
CA THR A 44 -7.87 -12.22 -18.45
C THR A 44 -8.68 -12.00 -19.72
N ASP A 45 -8.61 -12.92 -20.69
CA ASP A 45 -9.49 -12.94 -21.85
C ASP A 45 -10.97 -13.11 -21.45
N ARG A 46 -11.24 -13.67 -20.27
CA ARG A 46 -12.60 -13.88 -19.74
C ARG A 46 -13.05 -12.81 -18.75
N ILE A 47 -12.17 -11.91 -18.31
CA ILE A 47 -12.49 -10.95 -17.25
C ILE A 47 -11.91 -9.58 -17.59
N VAL A 48 -12.78 -8.58 -17.68
CA VAL A 48 -12.39 -7.18 -17.76
C VAL A 48 -12.35 -6.57 -16.36
N LEU A 49 -11.28 -5.84 -16.06
CA LEU A 49 -11.11 -5.10 -14.83
C LEU A 49 -11.41 -3.62 -15.08
N LEU A 50 -12.29 -3.05 -14.26
CA LEU A 50 -12.55 -1.62 -14.20
C LEU A 50 -12.04 -1.08 -12.87
N HIS A 51 -11.22 -0.04 -12.90
CA HIS A 51 -10.71 0.62 -11.70
C HIS A 51 -11.32 2.01 -11.55
N PHE A 52 -12.13 2.20 -10.52
CA PHE A 52 -12.75 3.49 -10.17
C PHE A 52 -12.09 4.12 -8.96
N LYS A 53 -12.01 5.45 -8.95
CA LYS A 53 -11.53 6.26 -7.83
C LYS A 53 -12.61 7.23 -7.39
N ASP A 54 -12.97 7.15 -6.11
CA ASP A 54 -14.03 7.98 -5.53
C ASP A 54 -13.55 9.39 -5.18
N GLY A 55 -12.25 9.59 -4.92
CA GLY A 55 -11.82 10.87 -4.38
C GLY A 55 -10.37 10.93 -3.95
N TYR A 56 -10.06 11.92 -3.12
CA TYR A 56 -8.75 12.14 -2.51
C TYR A 56 -8.87 12.97 -1.22
N VAL A 57 -7.82 12.97 -0.41
CA VAL A 57 -7.70 13.80 0.78
C VAL A 57 -6.79 14.98 0.49
N VAL A 58 -7.24 16.17 0.89
CA VAL A 58 -6.39 17.35 0.98
C VAL A 58 -5.72 17.31 2.35
N HIS A 59 -4.48 16.83 2.39
CA HIS A 59 -3.71 16.76 3.63
C HIS A 59 -3.23 18.13 4.10
N HIS A 60 -3.10 18.24 5.43
CA HIS A 60 -2.51 19.40 6.08
C HIS A 60 -1.03 19.50 5.72
N LYS A 61 -0.51 20.73 5.67
CA LYS A 61 0.90 21.01 5.46
C LYS A 61 1.58 21.35 6.79
N LEU A 62 2.91 21.43 6.77
CA LEU A 62 3.69 21.88 7.92
C LEU A 62 3.15 23.23 8.44
N GLY A 63 2.84 23.29 9.73
CA GLY A 63 2.27 24.47 10.41
C GLY A 63 0.74 24.55 10.38
N GLN A 64 0.04 23.66 9.68
CA GLN A 64 -1.42 23.56 9.68
C GLN A 64 -1.91 22.54 10.70
N LYS A 65 -3.17 22.65 11.14
CA LYS A 65 -3.76 21.68 12.06
C LYS A 65 -4.18 20.44 11.29
N ARG A 66 -4.02 19.26 11.88
CA ARG A 66 -4.56 18.01 11.32
C ARG A 66 -6.07 18.06 11.05
N SER A 67 -6.81 18.83 11.87
CA SER A 67 -8.25 19.06 11.68
C SER A 67 -8.60 19.78 10.37
N ASP A 68 -7.62 20.44 9.73
CA ASP A 68 -7.81 21.20 8.49
C ASP A 68 -7.88 20.28 7.26
N GLU A 69 -7.61 18.99 7.43
CA GLU A 69 -7.75 18.02 6.35
C GLU A 69 -9.18 17.92 5.85
N LYS A 70 -9.30 17.76 4.53
CA LYS A 70 -10.59 17.69 3.85
C LYS A 70 -10.61 16.50 2.91
N VAL A 71 -11.64 15.67 3.06
CA VAL A 71 -11.93 14.58 2.14
C VAL A 71 -12.82 15.10 1.02
N VAL A 72 -12.38 14.91 -0.23
CA VAL A 72 -13.15 15.24 -1.43
C VAL A 72 -13.54 13.92 -2.09
N VAL A 73 -14.83 13.60 -2.08
CA VAL A 73 -15.35 12.32 -2.61
C VAL A 73 -16.57 12.54 -3.50
N ASP A 74 -16.60 11.79 -4.58
CA ASP A 74 -17.72 11.52 -5.48
C ASP A 74 -17.93 9.99 -5.53
N PRO A 75 -18.65 9.42 -4.54
CA PRO A 75 -18.68 7.97 -4.36
C PRO A 75 -19.27 7.21 -5.56
N LEU A 76 -18.70 6.06 -5.88
CA LEU A 76 -19.32 5.10 -6.80
C LEU A 76 -20.65 4.58 -6.22
N ASP A 77 -21.72 4.59 -7.03
CA ASP A 77 -22.93 3.84 -6.68
C ASP A 77 -22.64 2.33 -6.78
N VAL A 78 -22.24 1.74 -5.66
CA VAL A 78 -21.80 0.35 -5.60
C VAL A 78 -22.93 -0.65 -5.90
N SER A 79 -24.20 -0.26 -5.74
CA SER A 79 -25.34 -1.10 -6.08
C SER A 79 -25.46 -1.21 -7.60
N VAL A 80 -25.50 -0.07 -8.29
CA VAL A 80 -25.52 -0.02 -9.76
C VAL A 80 -24.23 -0.60 -10.35
N ALA A 81 -23.07 -0.32 -9.75
CA ALA A 81 -21.80 -0.85 -10.19
C ALA A 81 -21.69 -2.38 -10.12
N SER A 82 -22.40 -3.01 -9.18
CA SER A 82 -22.39 -4.47 -9.02
C SER A 82 -23.45 -5.18 -9.87
N ASP A 83 -24.27 -4.43 -10.62
CA ASP A 83 -25.26 -5.00 -11.54
C ASP A 83 -24.68 -5.17 -12.95
N ARG A 84 -24.75 -6.40 -13.48
CA ARG A 84 -24.36 -6.72 -14.86
C ARG A 84 -25.05 -5.87 -15.91
N VAL A 85 -26.28 -5.38 -15.67
CA VAL A 85 -27.02 -4.57 -16.66
C VAL A 85 -26.44 -3.17 -16.84
N SER A 86 -25.54 -2.74 -15.96
CA SER A 86 -24.79 -1.47 -16.08
C SER A 86 -23.75 -1.50 -17.19
N TYR A 87 -23.42 -2.69 -17.72
CA TYR A 87 -22.32 -2.87 -18.65
C TYR A 87 -22.78 -3.41 -20.01
N ARG A 88 -22.11 -2.99 -21.08
CA ARG A 88 -22.20 -3.63 -22.39
C ARG A 88 -20.80 -3.78 -22.98
N ILE A 89 -20.51 -4.95 -23.53
CA ILE A 89 -19.27 -5.26 -24.24
C ILE A 89 -19.61 -5.48 -25.70
N ILE A 90 -18.97 -4.73 -26.60
CA ILE A 90 -19.13 -4.87 -28.05
C ILE A 90 -17.75 -4.84 -28.72
N SER A 91 -17.60 -5.57 -29.82
CA SER A 91 -16.41 -5.52 -30.66
C SER A 91 -16.82 -5.47 -32.14
N PRO A 92 -16.29 -4.52 -32.93
CA PRO A 92 -16.49 -4.53 -34.37
C PRO A 92 -15.71 -5.67 -35.05
N THR A 93 -14.65 -6.18 -34.41
CA THR A 93 -13.68 -7.09 -35.04
C THR A 93 -13.76 -8.53 -34.52
N ASP A 94 -14.38 -8.76 -33.35
CA ASP A 94 -14.68 -10.11 -32.85
C ASP A 94 -16.14 -10.53 -33.16
N PRO A 95 -16.36 -11.57 -34.00
CA PRO A 95 -17.69 -12.10 -34.28
C PRO A 95 -18.53 -12.44 -33.04
N SER A 96 -17.89 -12.89 -31.95
CA SER A 96 -18.56 -13.26 -30.70
C SER A 96 -19.18 -12.06 -29.98
N TYR A 97 -18.78 -10.83 -30.34
CA TYR A 97 -19.18 -9.57 -29.72
C TYR A 97 -19.67 -8.53 -30.75
N LYS A 98 -20.04 -8.95 -31.97
CA LYS A 98 -20.66 -8.05 -32.97
C LYS A 98 -21.93 -7.38 -32.43
N GLN A 99 -22.71 -8.13 -31.66
CA GLN A 99 -23.81 -7.59 -30.87
C GLN A 99 -23.34 -7.36 -29.43
N ALA A 100 -23.83 -6.27 -28.82
CA ALA A 100 -23.51 -5.94 -27.45
C ALA A 100 -23.94 -7.05 -26.48
N LYS A 101 -23.04 -7.47 -25.60
CA LYS A 101 -23.27 -8.50 -24.58
C LYS A 101 -23.14 -7.93 -23.17
N LEU A 102 -23.92 -8.48 -22.26
CA LEU A 102 -23.76 -8.27 -20.82
C LEU A 102 -22.65 -9.17 -20.28
N PRO A 103 -21.94 -8.78 -19.21
CA PRO A 103 -21.21 -9.74 -18.39
C PRO A 103 -22.20 -10.73 -17.74
N ILE A 104 -21.71 -11.93 -17.43
CA ILE A 104 -22.51 -12.96 -16.74
C ILE A 104 -22.56 -12.73 -15.23
N ASP A 105 -21.54 -12.07 -14.68
CA ASP A 105 -21.41 -11.71 -13.27
C ASP A 105 -20.50 -10.48 -13.13
N VAL A 106 -20.58 -9.80 -11.98
CA VAL A 106 -19.72 -8.68 -11.61
C VAL A 106 -19.21 -8.89 -10.19
N GLY A 107 -17.90 -9.02 -10.04
CA GLY A 107 -17.24 -8.98 -8.73
C GLY A 107 -16.80 -7.56 -8.37
N ARG A 108 -16.70 -7.25 -7.08
CA ARG A 108 -16.24 -5.96 -6.57
C ARG A 108 -15.28 -6.12 -5.39
N LYS A 109 -14.12 -5.49 -5.51
CA LYS A 109 -13.18 -5.22 -4.40
C LYS A 109 -13.14 -3.72 -4.14
N SER A 110 -13.14 -3.30 -2.88
CA SER A 110 -13.12 -1.87 -2.52
C SER A 110 -12.17 -1.66 -1.35
N LYS A 111 -11.36 -0.61 -1.41
CA LYS A 111 -10.35 -0.29 -0.40
C LYS A 111 -10.34 1.20 -0.13
N GLY A 112 -10.18 1.61 1.12
CA GLY A 112 -9.76 2.98 1.42
C GLY A 112 -8.32 3.15 0.95
N THR A 113 -8.05 4.21 0.21
CA THR A 113 -6.71 4.45 -0.39
C THR A 113 -6.07 5.75 0.07
N ASP A 114 -6.86 6.64 0.68
CA ASP A 114 -6.41 7.95 1.13
C ASP A 114 -7.22 8.35 2.37
N PHE A 115 -6.58 8.54 3.52
CA PHE A 115 -7.23 8.66 4.83
C PHE A 115 -6.92 10.00 5.48
N ALA A 116 -7.95 10.71 5.91
CA ALA A 116 -7.79 11.97 6.62
C ALA A 116 -7.49 11.74 8.10
N TRP A 117 -6.58 12.54 8.62
CA TRP A 117 -6.10 12.47 9.99
C TRP A 117 -6.88 13.40 10.91
N PHE A 118 -8.18 13.15 11.07
CA PHE A 118 -8.99 13.80 12.10
C PHE A 118 -9.88 12.81 12.84
N THR A 119 -10.41 13.26 13.97
CA THR A 119 -11.39 12.53 14.76
C THR A 119 -12.40 13.53 15.27
N ASP A 120 -13.65 13.42 14.82
CA ASP A 120 -14.72 14.31 15.27
C ASP A 120 -15.07 14.05 16.74
N ARG A 121 -15.07 12.76 17.15
CA ARG A 121 -15.22 12.35 18.55
C ARG A 121 -14.66 10.95 18.83
N TRP A 122 -14.47 10.66 20.11
CA TRP A 122 -14.11 9.32 20.61
C TRP A 122 -15.32 8.68 21.29
N GLU A 123 -15.72 7.49 20.84
CA GLU A 123 -16.79 6.69 21.45
C GLU A 123 -16.26 5.28 21.74
N ASN A 124 -16.31 4.86 23.01
CA ASN A 124 -15.86 3.53 23.45
C ASN A 124 -14.45 3.16 22.95
N GLY A 125 -13.51 4.12 22.97
CA GLY A 125 -12.13 3.93 22.51
C GLY A 125 -11.96 3.87 20.99
N ARG A 126 -12.97 4.28 20.21
CA ARG A 126 -12.90 4.33 18.74
C ARG A 126 -13.09 5.76 18.25
N ALA A 127 -12.31 6.14 17.25
CA ALA A 127 -12.53 7.36 16.50
C ALA A 127 -13.83 7.23 15.69
N VAL A 128 -14.72 8.20 15.83
CA VAL A 128 -15.97 8.30 15.06
C VAL A 128 -16.00 9.63 14.34
N ASN A 129 -16.25 9.57 13.04
CA ASN A 129 -16.35 10.72 12.14
C ASN A 129 -17.74 10.73 11.50
N ASP A 130 -18.45 11.86 11.58
CA ASP A 130 -19.74 12.03 10.89
C ASP A 130 -19.54 12.42 9.42
N ARG A 131 -18.38 13.00 9.13
CA ARG A 131 -17.93 13.34 7.77
C ARG A 131 -17.08 12.22 7.18
N PRO A 132 -16.98 12.12 5.84
CA PRO A 132 -16.06 11.19 5.20
C PRO A 132 -14.64 11.44 5.70
N ASP A 133 -13.98 10.37 6.14
CA ASP A 133 -12.61 10.38 6.67
C ASP A 133 -11.63 9.63 5.74
N HIS A 134 -12.10 9.15 4.60
CA HIS A 134 -11.24 8.56 3.57
C HIS A 134 -11.88 8.60 2.18
N ALA A 135 -11.04 8.54 1.16
CA ALA A 135 -11.44 8.20 -0.20
C ALA A 135 -11.24 6.69 -0.46
N LYS A 136 -12.02 6.16 -1.40
CA LYS A 136 -12.00 4.75 -1.79
C LYS A 136 -11.58 4.59 -3.24
N GLU A 137 -11.05 3.41 -3.53
CA GLU A 137 -10.90 2.89 -4.88
C GLU A 137 -11.66 1.55 -4.99
N HIS A 138 -12.19 1.30 -6.18
CA HIS A 138 -13.02 0.13 -6.49
C HIS A 138 -12.49 -0.59 -7.73
N TRP A 139 -12.32 -1.90 -7.61
CA TRP A 139 -11.98 -2.80 -8.70
C TRP A 139 -13.20 -3.67 -9.02
N LEU A 140 -13.76 -3.50 -10.21
CA LEU A 140 -14.89 -4.28 -10.70
C LEU A 140 -14.42 -5.31 -11.71
N TYR A 141 -14.81 -6.56 -11.51
CA TYR A 141 -14.43 -7.71 -12.32
C TYR A 141 -15.63 -8.14 -13.16
N LEU A 142 -15.64 -7.78 -14.44
CA LEU A 142 -16.70 -8.12 -15.37
C LEU A 142 -16.42 -9.50 -15.97
N PHE A 143 -17.15 -10.52 -15.53
CA PHE A 143 -17.02 -11.87 -16.06
C PHE A 143 -17.72 -11.97 -17.42
N LEU A 144 -16.98 -12.30 -18.46
CA LEU A 144 -17.46 -12.27 -19.82
C LEU A 144 -18.17 -13.60 -20.21
N PRO A 145 -19.26 -13.53 -20.99
CA PRO A 145 -19.95 -14.74 -21.48
C PRO A 145 -19.13 -15.54 -22.51
N GLN A 146 -18.12 -14.93 -23.12
CA GLN A 146 -17.20 -15.55 -24.07
C GLN A 146 -15.79 -14.97 -23.84
N PRO A 147 -14.71 -15.73 -24.07
CA PRO A 147 -13.37 -15.17 -24.03
C PRO A 147 -13.17 -14.13 -25.13
N MET A 148 -12.48 -13.04 -24.80
CA MET A 148 -11.89 -12.12 -25.76
C MET A 148 -10.84 -12.85 -26.62
N LYS A 149 -10.61 -12.37 -27.83
CA LYS A 149 -9.66 -12.94 -28.77
C LYS A 149 -8.46 -12.03 -28.93
N GLU A 150 -7.28 -12.64 -28.95
CA GLU A 150 -6.00 -11.96 -29.17
C GLU A 150 -6.05 -11.09 -30.43
N GLY A 151 -5.54 -9.86 -30.34
CA GLY A 151 -5.49 -8.89 -31.43
C GLY A 151 -6.79 -8.11 -31.65
N GLN A 152 -7.88 -8.44 -30.96
CA GLN A 152 -9.17 -7.76 -31.13
C GLN A 152 -9.30 -6.53 -30.23
N ALA A 153 -10.22 -5.63 -30.61
CA ALA A 153 -10.54 -4.44 -29.83
C ALA A 153 -11.99 -4.47 -29.37
N TYR A 154 -12.20 -4.16 -28.10
CA TYR A 154 -13.50 -4.13 -27.43
C TYR A 154 -13.84 -2.70 -27.02
N THR A 155 -15.13 -2.43 -26.88
CA THR A 155 -15.66 -1.23 -26.23
C THR A 155 -16.52 -1.67 -25.06
N ILE A 156 -16.18 -1.17 -23.88
CA ILE A 156 -16.91 -1.38 -22.63
C ILE A 156 -17.73 -0.13 -22.36
N THR A 157 -19.05 -0.26 -22.31
CA THR A 157 -19.95 0.83 -21.93
C THR A 157 -20.31 0.68 -20.47
N THR A 158 -20.18 1.76 -19.70
CA THR A 158 -20.50 1.83 -18.25
C THR A 158 -21.72 2.72 -17.97
N GLY A 159 -22.43 3.16 -19.01
CA GLY A 159 -23.57 4.07 -18.86
C GLY A 159 -23.13 5.41 -18.24
N SER A 160 -23.83 5.86 -17.20
CA SER A 160 -23.51 7.06 -16.44
C SER A 160 -22.74 6.78 -15.15
N LEU A 161 -22.19 5.57 -14.97
CA LEU A 161 -21.53 5.18 -13.72
C LEU A 161 -20.23 5.96 -13.47
N ALA A 162 -19.48 6.26 -14.54
CA ALA A 162 -18.27 7.06 -14.49
C ALA A 162 -18.59 8.50 -14.93
N LYS A 163 -18.14 9.50 -14.17
CA LYS A 163 -18.39 10.91 -14.55
C LYS A 163 -17.57 11.35 -15.77
N ASN A 164 -16.39 10.75 -15.95
CA ASN A 164 -15.43 11.09 -16.99
C ASN A 164 -15.66 10.36 -18.32
N GLY A 165 -16.69 9.53 -18.45
CA GLY A 165 -17.00 8.88 -19.72
C GLY A 165 -18.08 7.81 -19.63
N LYS A 166 -18.60 7.42 -20.79
CA LYS A 166 -19.64 6.38 -20.90
C LYS A 166 -19.16 5.11 -21.59
N SER A 167 -18.08 5.19 -22.36
CA SER A 167 -17.58 4.10 -23.20
C SER A 167 -16.06 4.12 -23.28
N TRP A 168 -15.46 2.94 -23.17
CA TRP A 168 -14.03 2.76 -22.95
C TRP A 168 -13.45 1.73 -23.91
N LYS A 169 -12.32 2.06 -24.54
CA LYS A 169 -11.66 1.16 -25.49
C LYS A 169 -10.74 0.19 -24.75
N LEU A 170 -10.79 -1.07 -25.15
CA LEU A 170 -9.97 -2.14 -24.60
C LEU A 170 -9.39 -2.98 -25.74
N PRO A 171 -8.16 -2.70 -26.21
CA PRO A 171 -7.44 -3.63 -27.07
C PRO A 171 -6.98 -4.85 -26.25
N PHE A 172 -7.19 -6.05 -26.77
CA PHE A 172 -6.73 -7.27 -26.12
C PHE A 172 -5.56 -7.88 -26.89
N VAL A 173 -4.36 -7.65 -26.37
CA VAL A 173 -3.12 -8.26 -26.84
C VAL A 173 -2.33 -8.67 -25.61
N ALA A 174 -2.24 -9.96 -25.30
CA ALA A 174 -1.68 -10.48 -24.05
C ALA A 174 -0.26 -9.97 -23.79
N ARG A 175 0.56 -9.82 -24.84
CA ARG A 175 1.94 -9.30 -24.76
C ARG A 175 2.04 -7.79 -24.46
N LYS A 176 0.95 -7.04 -24.56
CA LYS A 176 0.93 -5.57 -24.40
C LYS A 176 0.04 -5.13 -23.24
N ALA A 177 -1.06 -5.83 -23.00
CA ALA A 177 -2.02 -5.49 -21.96
C ALA A 177 -1.50 -5.90 -20.58
N ARG A 178 -1.26 -4.93 -19.71
CA ARG A 178 -0.96 -5.21 -18.30
C ARG A 178 -2.16 -5.91 -17.68
N SER A 179 -1.92 -7.00 -16.96
CA SER A 179 -2.93 -7.67 -16.13
C SER A 179 -2.51 -7.59 -14.67
N GLU A 180 -3.45 -7.27 -13.78
CA GLU A 180 -3.23 -7.38 -12.32
C GLU A 180 -2.97 -8.83 -11.87
N ALA A 181 -3.36 -9.83 -12.67
CA ALA A 181 -3.22 -11.22 -12.30
C ALA A 181 -1.79 -11.74 -12.42
N VAL A 182 -0.88 -11.05 -13.13
CA VAL A 182 0.51 -11.52 -13.37
C VAL A 182 1.48 -10.77 -12.46
N HIS A 183 1.97 -11.46 -11.44
CA HIS A 183 2.82 -10.93 -10.37
C HIS A 183 4.28 -11.37 -10.57
N VAL A 184 5.21 -10.45 -10.40
CA VAL A 184 6.66 -10.68 -10.51
C VAL A 184 7.37 -9.95 -9.37
N ASN A 185 8.61 -10.33 -9.07
CA ASN A 185 9.49 -9.48 -8.28
C ASN A 185 9.81 -8.21 -9.10
N LEU A 186 9.31 -7.06 -8.64
CA LEU A 186 9.47 -5.78 -9.34
C LEU A 186 10.90 -5.26 -9.36
N LEU A 187 11.74 -5.68 -8.40
CA LEU A 187 13.17 -5.43 -8.43
C LEU A 187 13.78 -6.23 -9.59
N GLY A 188 13.50 -7.53 -9.56
CA GLY A 188 13.93 -8.49 -10.57
C GLY A 188 14.62 -9.71 -9.98
N TYR A 189 15.51 -10.32 -10.76
CA TYR A 189 16.14 -11.59 -10.42
C TYR A 189 17.63 -11.59 -10.79
N VAL A 190 18.44 -12.24 -9.97
CA VAL A 190 19.86 -12.48 -10.29
C VAL A 190 19.92 -13.60 -11.33
N PRO A 191 20.77 -13.50 -12.40
CA PRO A 191 20.96 -14.55 -13.39
C PRO A 191 21.12 -15.95 -12.79
N ALA A 192 22.01 -16.08 -11.81
CA ALA A 192 22.36 -17.33 -11.14
C ALA A 192 21.36 -17.78 -10.07
N ALA A 193 20.27 -17.03 -9.83
CA ALA A 193 19.26 -17.43 -8.84
C ALA A 193 18.69 -18.81 -9.23
N PRO A 194 18.64 -19.77 -8.27
CA PRO A 194 18.21 -21.14 -8.55
C PRO A 194 16.72 -21.22 -8.91
N ALA A 195 15.96 -20.20 -8.55
CA ALA A 195 14.52 -20.11 -8.76
C ALA A 195 14.12 -18.70 -9.21
N LYS A 196 13.35 -18.61 -10.29
CA LYS A 196 12.78 -17.37 -10.83
C LYS A 196 11.38 -17.65 -11.34
N PHE A 197 10.39 -17.12 -10.64
CA PHE A 197 8.97 -17.34 -10.93
C PHE A 197 8.25 -16.01 -11.16
N ALA A 198 7.27 -16.03 -12.05
CA ALA A 198 6.12 -15.16 -11.96
C ALA A 198 4.94 -15.97 -11.42
N TYR A 199 4.05 -15.33 -10.69
CA TYR A 199 2.84 -15.96 -10.20
C TYR A 199 1.61 -15.40 -10.91
N VAL A 200 0.63 -16.26 -11.16
CA VAL A 200 -0.65 -15.89 -11.76
C VAL A 200 -1.76 -16.22 -10.77
N TYR A 201 -2.40 -15.18 -10.23
CA TYR A 201 -3.51 -15.29 -9.27
C TYR A 201 -4.28 -13.97 -9.21
N GLN A 202 -5.53 -14.02 -8.75
CA GLN A 202 -6.29 -12.82 -8.36
C GLN A 202 -7.35 -13.15 -7.32
N TRP A 203 -7.48 -12.28 -6.31
CA TRP A 203 -8.64 -12.23 -5.42
C TRP A 203 -9.58 -11.09 -5.82
N ALA A 204 -10.82 -11.43 -6.17
CA ALA A 204 -11.79 -10.55 -6.81
C ALA A 204 -12.83 -9.95 -5.86
N GLY A 205 -12.46 -9.73 -4.60
CA GLY A 205 -13.38 -9.11 -3.65
C GLY A 205 -14.44 -10.08 -3.17
N ASP A 206 -15.68 -9.66 -3.30
CA ASP A 206 -16.88 -10.44 -2.99
C ASP A 206 -17.07 -11.71 -3.85
N ARG A 207 -16.19 -11.96 -4.84
CA ARG A 207 -16.13 -13.22 -5.62
C ARG A 207 -14.97 -14.13 -5.25
N GLY A 208 -14.16 -13.77 -4.26
CA GLY A 208 -13.08 -14.64 -3.77
C GLY A 208 -11.99 -14.90 -4.82
N SER A 209 -11.41 -16.10 -4.78
CA SER A 209 -10.41 -16.54 -5.76
C SER A 209 -11.00 -16.60 -7.17
N ILE A 210 -10.32 -16.00 -8.14
CA ILE A 210 -10.62 -16.22 -9.56
C ILE A 210 -10.21 -17.64 -9.97
N ASP A 211 -11.10 -18.33 -10.70
CA ASP A 211 -10.78 -19.62 -11.31
C ASP A 211 -9.87 -19.45 -12.53
N LEU A 212 -8.62 -19.86 -12.38
CA LEU A 212 -7.59 -19.82 -13.42
C LEU A 212 -7.24 -21.20 -13.99
N LYS A 213 -8.01 -22.25 -13.68
CA LYS A 213 -7.75 -23.63 -14.16
C LYS A 213 -7.62 -23.73 -15.67
N ALA A 214 -8.41 -22.92 -16.40
CA ALA A 214 -8.37 -22.88 -17.86
C ALA A 214 -7.02 -22.38 -18.44
N TYR A 215 -6.17 -21.74 -17.62
CA TYR A 215 -4.84 -21.26 -18.01
C TYR A 215 -3.72 -22.22 -17.63
N ALA A 216 -3.99 -23.28 -16.85
CA ALA A 216 -3.01 -24.33 -16.60
C ALA A 216 -2.56 -24.96 -17.93
N GLY A 217 -1.25 -25.11 -18.11
CA GLY A 217 -0.66 -25.62 -19.35
C GLY A 217 -0.63 -24.62 -20.51
N LYS A 218 -1.22 -23.43 -20.38
CA LYS A 218 -1.09 -22.36 -21.39
C LYS A 218 0.32 -21.83 -21.44
N ARG A 219 0.70 -21.23 -22.56
CA ARG A 219 2.04 -20.68 -22.74
C ARG A 219 2.20 -19.37 -21.97
N PHE A 220 3.41 -19.15 -21.48
CA PHE A 220 3.91 -17.83 -21.12
C PHE A 220 5.21 -17.53 -21.86
N TRP A 221 5.56 -16.26 -21.92
CA TRP A 221 6.75 -15.74 -22.58
C TRP A 221 7.47 -14.76 -21.65
N LEU A 222 8.81 -14.78 -21.65
CA LEU A 222 9.56 -13.58 -21.29
C LEU A 222 9.74 -12.76 -22.56
N VAL A 223 9.28 -11.51 -22.50
CA VAL A 223 9.39 -10.56 -23.61
C VAL A 223 10.44 -9.52 -23.24
N ASP A 224 11.49 -9.45 -24.05
CA ASP A 224 12.54 -8.43 -23.94
C ASP A 224 11.95 -7.05 -24.25
N GLN A 225 12.10 -6.10 -23.31
CA GLN A 225 11.49 -4.77 -23.43
C GLN A 225 12.18 -3.88 -24.46
N ALA A 226 13.44 -4.15 -24.81
CA ALA A 226 14.17 -3.35 -25.79
C ALA A 226 13.80 -3.78 -27.23
N THR A 227 13.63 -5.08 -27.45
CA THR A 227 13.42 -5.64 -28.79
C THR A 227 11.98 -6.06 -29.07
N GLY A 228 11.16 -6.24 -28.04
CA GLY A 228 9.80 -6.78 -28.14
C GLY A 228 9.76 -8.28 -28.50
N LYS A 229 10.91 -8.97 -28.51
CA LYS A 229 11.00 -10.39 -28.87
C LYS A 229 10.75 -11.28 -27.66
N ASP A 230 10.11 -12.41 -27.90
CA ASP A 230 10.02 -13.51 -26.95
C ASP A 230 11.42 -14.15 -26.85
N VAL A 231 12.03 -14.12 -25.67
CA VAL A 231 13.39 -14.66 -25.42
C VAL A 231 13.39 -15.94 -24.60
N PHE A 232 12.25 -16.28 -24.01
CA PHE A 232 12.00 -17.52 -23.29
C PHE A 232 10.51 -17.86 -23.40
N THR A 233 10.20 -19.15 -23.41
CA THR A 233 8.82 -19.64 -23.31
C THR A 233 8.74 -20.80 -22.33
N GLY A 234 7.64 -20.88 -21.61
CA GLY A 234 7.29 -22.03 -20.79
C GLY A 234 5.78 -22.19 -20.72
N ASN A 235 5.33 -23.09 -19.85
CA ASN A 235 3.92 -23.33 -19.60
C ASN A 235 3.56 -22.95 -18.16
N VAL A 236 2.37 -22.39 -17.98
CA VAL A 236 1.81 -22.07 -16.67
C VAL A 236 1.51 -23.38 -15.93
N ALA A 237 2.00 -23.52 -14.70
CA ALA A 237 1.75 -24.69 -13.86
C ALA A 237 0.93 -24.31 -12.63
N PHE A 238 0.08 -25.21 -12.13
CA PHE A 238 -0.57 -25.02 -10.84
C PHE A 238 0.49 -25.13 -9.73
N ARG A 239 0.53 -24.15 -8.82
CA ARG A 239 1.52 -24.08 -7.74
C ARG A 239 0.91 -24.47 -6.41
N LYS A 240 -0.16 -23.79 -5.99
CA LYS A 240 -0.77 -23.99 -4.66
C LYS A 240 -2.27 -23.67 -4.67
N PRO A 241 -3.09 -24.41 -3.90
CA PRO A 241 -4.50 -24.07 -3.72
C PRO A 241 -4.68 -22.89 -2.76
N ALA A 242 -5.82 -22.21 -2.86
CA ALA A 242 -6.27 -21.15 -1.94
C ALA A 242 -6.32 -21.59 -0.46
N THR A 243 -6.40 -22.91 -0.22
CA THR A 243 -6.46 -23.51 1.11
C THR A 243 -5.09 -23.91 1.66
N ASN A 244 -3.99 -23.71 0.93
CA ASN A 244 -2.65 -23.97 1.44
C ASN A 244 -2.29 -22.95 2.53
N PRO A 245 -2.10 -23.34 3.80
CA PRO A 245 -1.72 -22.41 4.86
C PRO A 245 -0.35 -21.78 4.60
N GLU A 246 -0.23 -20.48 4.84
CA GLU A 246 1.04 -19.72 4.75
C GLU A 246 1.37 -18.93 6.02
N THR A 247 0.44 -18.85 6.97
CA THR A 247 0.66 -18.21 8.27
C THR A 247 0.27 -19.13 9.44
N ILE A 248 0.93 -18.93 10.58
CA ILE A 248 0.51 -19.53 11.85
C ILE A 248 -0.62 -18.74 12.53
N GLN A 249 -0.90 -17.52 12.06
CA GLN A 249 -1.95 -16.63 12.56
C GLN A 249 -3.31 -17.01 11.97
N LYS A 250 -3.85 -18.17 12.36
CA LYS A 250 -5.07 -18.74 11.75
C LYS A 250 -6.32 -17.87 11.90
N ALA A 251 -6.36 -16.97 12.88
CA ALA A 251 -7.49 -16.08 13.14
C ALA A 251 -7.51 -14.83 12.23
N ASP A 252 -6.37 -14.48 11.63
CA ASP A 252 -6.20 -13.20 10.91
C ASP A 252 -6.64 -13.31 9.45
N THR A 253 -6.82 -14.53 8.94
CA THR A 253 -7.21 -14.77 7.55
C THR A 253 -7.90 -16.11 7.35
N PRO A 254 -8.87 -16.24 6.42
CA PRO A 254 -9.43 -17.52 6.03
C PRO A 254 -8.35 -18.52 5.62
N ASN A 255 -8.54 -19.80 5.97
CA ASN A 255 -7.64 -20.90 5.63
C ASN A 255 -6.18 -20.71 6.10
N ALA A 256 -5.90 -19.75 6.99
CA ALA A 256 -4.54 -19.33 7.32
C ALA A 256 -3.70 -18.98 6.06
N ASN A 257 -4.35 -18.38 5.06
CA ASN A 257 -3.77 -17.94 3.81
C ASN A 257 -4.21 -16.49 3.53
N PHE A 258 -3.30 -15.51 3.54
CA PHE A 258 -3.63 -14.09 3.33
C PHE A 258 -4.05 -13.81 1.89
N LEU A 259 -3.54 -14.60 0.95
CA LEU A 259 -3.93 -14.48 -0.44
C LEU A 259 -5.34 -15.01 -0.69
N ASN A 260 -5.69 -16.13 -0.05
CA ASN A 260 -6.95 -16.87 -0.18
C ASN A 260 -7.37 -17.07 -1.65
N ALA A 261 -6.40 -17.38 -2.51
CA ALA A 261 -6.59 -17.64 -3.94
C ALA A 261 -5.67 -18.76 -4.44
N ASP A 262 -6.13 -19.48 -5.47
CA ASP A 262 -5.31 -20.46 -6.18
C ASP A 262 -4.16 -19.74 -6.89
N VAL A 263 -2.95 -20.30 -6.78
CA VAL A 263 -1.73 -19.76 -7.35
C VAL A 263 -1.24 -20.66 -8.46
N TYR A 264 -0.95 -20.06 -9.60
CA TYR A 264 -0.24 -20.67 -10.71
C TYR A 264 1.13 -20.01 -10.86
N GLU A 265 2.09 -20.70 -11.47
CA GLU A 265 3.45 -20.21 -11.65
C GLU A 265 3.91 -20.29 -13.11
N CYS A 266 4.77 -19.34 -13.47
CA CYS A 266 5.55 -19.33 -14.70
C CYS A 266 7.02 -19.45 -14.29
N ASP A 267 7.60 -20.64 -14.45
CA ASP A 267 8.99 -20.91 -14.09
C ASP A 267 9.95 -20.59 -15.24
N PHE A 268 10.79 -19.58 -15.04
CA PHE A 268 11.85 -19.18 -15.96
C PHE A 268 13.23 -19.25 -15.30
N SER A 269 13.40 -20.15 -14.33
CA SER A 269 14.64 -20.31 -13.55
C SER A 269 15.86 -20.60 -14.42
N SER A 270 15.70 -21.26 -15.57
CA SER A 270 16.80 -21.54 -16.50
C SER A 270 17.24 -20.32 -17.34
N PHE A 271 16.47 -19.22 -17.35
CA PHE A 271 16.82 -18.03 -18.11
C PHE A 271 17.83 -17.15 -17.36
N THR A 272 19.00 -16.92 -17.93
CA THR A 272 20.10 -16.21 -17.23
C THR A 272 20.54 -14.91 -17.90
N LYS A 273 20.05 -14.60 -19.10
CA LYS A 273 20.54 -13.47 -19.88
C LYS A 273 20.14 -12.14 -19.21
N PRO A 274 21.10 -11.26 -18.83
CA PRO A 274 20.76 -9.97 -18.27
C PRO A 274 19.95 -9.09 -19.22
N GLY A 275 19.06 -8.26 -18.67
CA GLY A 275 18.19 -7.38 -19.45
C GLY A 275 16.94 -6.95 -18.69
N ARG A 276 16.01 -6.28 -19.39
CA ARG A 276 14.72 -5.84 -18.84
C ARG A 276 13.59 -6.56 -19.56
N TYR A 277 12.73 -7.21 -18.79
CA TYR A 277 11.74 -8.15 -19.30
C TYR A 277 10.36 -7.93 -18.69
N VAL A 278 9.34 -8.47 -19.34
CA VAL A 278 8.01 -8.73 -18.75
C VAL A 278 7.70 -10.21 -18.91
N VAL A 279 6.91 -10.78 -18.00
CA VAL A 279 6.25 -12.06 -18.23
C VAL A 279 4.88 -11.80 -18.85
N ALA A 280 4.60 -12.39 -20.01
CA ALA A 280 3.29 -12.36 -20.66
C ALA A 280 2.69 -13.77 -20.67
N VAL A 281 1.41 -13.90 -20.36
CA VAL A 281 0.70 -15.18 -20.25
C VAL A 281 -0.45 -15.21 -21.26
N GLU A 282 -0.52 -16.29 -22.06
CA GLU A 282 -1.55 -16.50 -23.07
C GLU A 282 -2.95 -16.41 -22.46
N GLY A 283 -3.78 -15.52 -23.01
CA GLY A 283 -5.15 -15.32 -22.52
C GLY A 283 -5.25 -14.56 -21.18
N VAL A 284 -4.16 -14.05 -20.62
CA VAL A 284 -4.19 -13.29 -19.35
C VAL A 284 -3.75 -11.86 -19.56
N GLY A 285 -2.52 -11.65 -20.04
CA GLY A 285 -1.87 -10.34 -20.09
C GLY A 285 -0.42 -10.42 -19.66
N ARG A 286 0.19 -9.28 -19.31
CA ARG A 286 1.58 -9.20 -18.85
C ARG A 286 1.75 -8.57 -17.48
N SER A 287 2.88 -8.89 -16.85
CA SER A 287 3.38 -8.27 -15.62
C SER A 287 3.85 -6.82 -15.85
N PHE A 288 4.22 -6.15 -14.76
CA PHE A 288 5.16 -5.03 -14.84
C PHE A 288 6.55 -5.49 -15.31
N ALA A 289 7.34 -4.55 -15.80
CA ALA A 289 8.70 -4.82 -16.24
C ALA A 289 9.66 -4.95 -15.05
N PHE A 290 10.55 -5.94 -15.09
CA PHE A 290 11.58 -6.22 -14.10
C PHE A 290 12.94 -6.44 -14.76
N LYS A 291 14.01 -6.49 -13.97
CA LYS A 291 15.37 -6.76 -14.47
C LYS A 291 15.79 -8.21 -14.22
N VAL A 292 16.57 -8.78 -15.13
CA VAL A 292 17.49 -9.87 -14.79
C VAL A 292 18.88 -9.25 -14.81
N ASP A 293 19.54 -9.19 -13.66
CA ASP A 293 20.78 -8.42 -13.49
C ASP A 293 21.59 -8.97 -12.30
N PRO A 294 22.91 -9.17 -12.42
CA PRO A 294 23.73 -9.64 -11.31
C PRO A 294 23.65 -8.74 -10.07
N ASP A 295 23.43 -7.44 -10.25
CA ASP A 295 23.37 -6.43 -9.19
C ASP A 295 21.95 -5.92 -8.91
N VAL A 296 20.92 -6.69 -9.27
CA VAL A 296 19.51 -6.27 -9.14
C VAL A 296 19.09 -5.84 -7.73
N TYR A 297 19.73 -6.40 -6.70
CA TYR A 297 19.47 -6.09 -5.30
C TYR A 297 20.39 -5.03 -4.71
N ARG A 298 21.34 -4.50 -5.50
CA ARG A 298 22.33 -3.55 -5.02
C ARG A 298 21.72 -2.22 -4.62
N GLU A 299 20.84 -1.68 -5.44
CA GLU A 299 20.18 -0.41 -5.17
C GLU A 299 19.13 -0.49 -4.04
N PRO A 300 18.30 -1.55 -3.94
CA PRO A 300 17.49 -1.79 -2.76
C PRO A 300 18.31 -1.87 -1.46
N PHE A 301 19.47 -2.56 -1.49
CA PHE A 301 20.38 -2.59 -0.35
C PHE A 301 20.83 -1.17 0.04
N ARG A 302 21.34 -0.38 -0.92
CA ARG A 302 21.76 1.01 -0.67
C ARG A 302 20.62 1.85 -0.10
N THR A 303 19.43 1.71 -0.65
CA THR A 303 18.23 2.45 -0.21
C THR A 303 17.88 2.12 1.24
N VAL A 304 17.81 0.83 1.60
CA VAL A 304 17.49 0.40 2.97
C VAL A 304 18.59 0.79 3.96
N ALA A 305 19.86 0.57 3.61
CA ALA A 305 20.99 0.94 4.45
C ALA A 305 21.05 2.46 4.69
N ARG A 306 20.76 3.28 3.67
CA ARG A 306 20.62 4.73 3.86
C ARG A 306 19.38 5.12 4.65
N GLY A 307 18.33 4.29 4.67
CA GLY A 307 17.21 4.46 5.60
C GLY A 307 17.66 4.49 7.06
N LEU A 308 18.64 3.65 7.44
CA LEU A 308 19.23 3.66 8.77
C LEU A 308 19.91 5.00 9.08
N TYR A 309 20.71 5.52 8.13
CA TYR A 309 21.31 6.86 8.24
C TYR A 309 20.26 7.95 8.52
N HIS A 310 19.12 7.92 7.82
CA HIS A 310 18.05 8.90 8.03
C HIS A 310 17.31 8.72 9.37
N ASN A 311 17.35 7.53 9.96
CA ASN A 311 16.81 7.22 11.28
C ASN A 311 17.81 7.49 12.42
N ARG A 312 19.05 7.88 12.13
CA ARG A 312 20.04 8.22 13.17
C ARG A 312 19.57 9.40 14.01
N SER A 313 19.56 9.21 15.33
CA SER A 313 19.35 10.27 16.33
C SER A 313 20.68 10.83 16.81
N GLY A 314 20.70 12.06 17.30
CA GLY A 314 21.89 12.71 17.86
C GLY A 314 22.72 13.49 16.84
N ILE A 315 22.40 13.43 15.54
CA ILE A 315 23.12 14.17 14.50
C ILE A 315 22.18 14.90 13.56
N ALA A 316 22.68 16.00 12.99
CA ALA A 316 22.00 16.67 11.91
C ALA A 316 22.15 15.87 10.61
N LEU A 317 21.08 15.80 9.82
CA LEU A 317 21.13 15.34 8.44
C LEU A 317 21.34 16.57 7.56
N THR A 318 22.38 16.55 6.73
CA THR A 318 22.83 17.72 5.96
C THR A 318 23.33 17.32 4.57
N LYS A 319 23.36 18.29 3.66
CA LYS A 319 24.05 18.13 2.37
C LYS A 319 25.56 17.92 2.57
N PRO A 320 26.24 17.11 1.73
CA PRO A 320 25.74 16.44 0.51
C PRO A 320 25.16 15.03 0.77
N TYR A 321 25.00 14.61 2.02
CA TYR A 321 24.61 13.25 2.38
C TYR A 321 23.12 12.98 2.24
N THR A 322 22.28 14.02 2.22
CA THR A 322 20.84 13.92 1.94
C THR A 322 20.26 15.21 1.39
N GLU A 323 19.11 15.10 0.70
CA GLU A 323 18.25 16.24 0.37
C GLU A 323 17.20 16.52 1.47
N PHE A 324 17.07 15.63 2.47
CA PHE A 324 16.12 15.75 3.57
C PHE A 324 16.82 16.25 4.83
N GLU A 325 17.24 17.52 4.81
CA GLU A 325 17.98 18.11 5.93
C GLU A 325 17.13 18.18 7.20
N ARG A 326 17.75 17.85 8.33
CA ARG A 326 17.09 17.81 9.64
C ARG A 326 18.08 18.21 10.74
N PRO A 327 17.74 19.13 11.66
CA PRO A 327 18.59 19.41 12.83
C PRO A 327 18.84 18.17 13.67
N ALA A 328 19.91 18.16 14.47
CA ALA A 328 20.21 17.04 15.35
C ALA A 328 19.10 16.83 16.39
N PRO A 329 18.38 15.70 16.37
CA PRO A 329 17.40 15.39 17.40
C PRO A 329 18.06 14.62 18.54
N GLY A 330 17.52 14.68 19.75
CA GLY A 330 17.98 13.81 20.83
C GLY A 330 19.44 13.95 21.23
N HIS A 331 20.12 15.06 20.91
CA HIS A 331 21.48 15.32 21.38
C HIS A 331 21.44 16.30 22.56
N PRO A 332 21.78 15.90 23.79
CA PRO A 332 21.70 16.77 24.99
C PRO A 332 22.46 18.11 24.86
N GLY A 333 23.64 18.11 24.22
CA GLY A 333 24.44 19.32 23.97
C GLY A 333 24.08 20.15 22.72
N VAL A 334 23.15 19.72 21.86
CA VAL A 334 22.86 20.39 20.57
C VAL A 334 21.38 20.68 20.39
N THR A 335 20.49 19.74 20.76
CA THR A 335 19.05 19.87 20.61
C THR A 335 18.46 20.75 21.71
N PRO A 336 17.89 21.94 21.40
CA PRO A 336 17.35 22.83 22.43
C PRO A 336 16.25 22.17 23.26
N GLY A 337 16.38 22.23 24.59
CA GLY A 337 15.38 21.72 25.54
C GLY A 337 15.34 20.19 25.71
N PHE A 338 16.11 19.43 24.93
CA PHE A 338 16.18 17.97 25.09
C PHE A 338 17.01 17.58 26.32
N ARG A 339 16.57 16.53 27.02
CA ARG A 339 17.28 15.94 28.16
C ARG A 339 17.14 14.43 28.12
N LEU A 340 18.27 13.73 27.99
CA LEU A 340 18.31 12.29 28.23
C LEU A 340 18.49 12.06 29.73
N GLN A 341 17.69 11.17 30.32
CA GLN A 341 17.75 10.86 31.76
C GLN A 341 17.77 9.36 31.98
N TYR A 342 18.45 8.94 33.05
CA TYR A 342 18.43 7.54 33.49
C TYR A 342 17.29 7.30 34.48
N SER A 343 16.50 6.26 34.27
CA SER A 343 15.55 5.72 35.24
C SER A 343 16.16 4.49 35.91
N SER A 344 16.07 4.38 37.24
CA SER A 344 16.43 3.12 37.93
C SER A 344 15.29 2.09 37.94
N LEU A 345 14.10 2.44 37.42
CA LEU A 345 13.01 1.50 37.23
C LEU A 345 13.32 0.58 36.06
N ARG A 346 13.11 -0.73 36.21
CA ARG A 346 13.39 -1.71 35.14
C ARG A 346 12.15 -1.85 34.27
N SER A 347 12.33 -2.11 32.98
CA SER A 347 11.22 -2.38 32.05
C SER A 347 10.34 -3.55 32.49
N LEU A 348 10.92 -4.56 33.17
CA LEU A 348 10.17 -5.68 33.77
C LEU A 348 9.23 -5.26 34.92
N ASP A 349 9.43 -4.06 35.48
CA ASP A 349 8.59 -3.48 36.52
C ASP A 349 7.52 -2.53 35.93
N TYR A 350 7.58 -2.25 34.62
CA TYR A 350 6.57 -1.47 33.91
C TYR A 350 5.34 -2.39 33.75
N GLY A 351 4.24 -2.10 34.42
CA GLY A 351 2.99 -2.86 34.25
C GLY A 351 2.34 -2.68 32.85
N SER A 352 3.04 -2.05 31.92
CA SER A 352 2.64 -1.68 30.55
C SER A 352 3.90 -1.50 29.68
N GLU A 353 3.72 -1.28 28.37
CA GLU A 353 4.83 -1.11 27.41
C GLU A 353 5.81 0.01 27.78
N SER A 354 5.31 1.15 28.29
CA SER A 354 6.14 2.33 28.59
C SER A 354 6.13 2.73 30.07
N GLY A 355 5.49 1.94 30.95
CA GLY A 355 5.23 2.32 32.34
C GLY A 355 4.28 3.52 32.46
N THR A 356 4.12 4.07 33.67
CA THR A 356 3.42 5.35 33.88
C THR A 356 4.36 6.44 34.36
N LYS A 357 3.97 7.69 34.13
CA LYS A 357 4.75 8.87 34.57
C LYS A 357 4.98 8.86 36.09
N GLU A 358 3.98 8.42 36.85
CA GLU A 358 4.01 8.35 38.31
C GLU A 358 5.00 7.30 38.82
N GLN A 359 5.19 6.21 38.07
CA GLN A 359 6.18 5.17 38.38
C GLN A 359 7.60 5.62 38.02
N ILE A 360 7.77 6.26 36.86
CA ILE A 360 9.08 6.59 36.31
C ILE A 360 9.69 7.83 36.99
N THR A 361 8.91 8.91 37.14
CA THR A 361 9.41 10.21 37.60
C THR A 361 10.20 10.13 38.92
N PRO A 362 9.77 9.38 39.95
CA PRO A 362 10.52 9.26 41.22
C PRO A 362 11.86 8.54 41.09
N THR A 363 12.08 7.79 40.00
CA THR A 363 13.28 6.97 39.77
C THR A 363 14.26 7.61 38.78
N LEU A 364 13.90 8.78 38.22
CA LEU A 364 14.76 9.53 37.32
C LEU A 364 15.97 10.10 38.08
N LYS A 365 17.14 9.93 37.47
CA LYS A 365 18.40 10.56 37.89
C LYS A 365 18.70 11.78 37.03
N GLY A 366 19.86 12.40 37.28
CA GLY A 366 20.34 13.57 36.55
C GLY A 366 20.49 13.31 35.04
N PRO A 367 20.65 14.39 34.25
CA PRO A 367 20.80 14.27 32.81
C PRO A 367 22.08 13.51 32.43
N LEU A 368 22.02 12.80 31.31
CA LEU A 368 23.11 12.07 30.68
C LEU A 368 23.59 12.82 29.43
N ASP A 369 24.91 12.86 29.22
CA ASP A 369 25.52 13.28 27.96
C ASP A 369 25.81 12.07 27.05
N ALA A 370 24.78 11.54 26.43
CA ALA A 370 24.88 10.46 25.46
C ALA A 370 23.88 10.66 24.31
N TRP A 371 24.26 10.19 23.12
CA TRP A 371 23.50 10.34 21.87
C TRP A 371 23.96 9.32 20.82
N GLY A 372 23.17 9.11 19.76
CA GLY A 372 23.56 8.27 18.62
C GLY A 372 22.81 6.95 18.48
N TRP A 373 21.52 6.88 18.83
CA TRP A 373 20.69 5.70 18.60
C TRP A 373 19.97 5.76 17.23
N TYR A 374 19.14 4.75 16.94
CA TYR A 374 18.19 4.78 15.83
C TYR A 374 16.79 5.06 16.37
N GLN A 375 16.10 6.01 15.76
CA GLN A 375 14.66 6.18 15.95
C GLN A 375 13.95 4.92 15.44
N ASP A 376 13.06 4.34 16.25
CA ASP A 376 12.45 3.03 15.97
C ASP A 376 11.64 3.02 14.69
N ALA A 377 10.72 3.99 14.57
CA ALA A 377 9.81 4.07 13.45
C ALA A 377 9.52 5.53 13.08
N GLY A 378 8.24 5.92 13.14
CA GLY A 378 7.80 7.31 12.90
C GLY A 378 7.86 8.19 14.15
N ASP A 379 8.12 7.59 15.30
CA ASP A 379 8.37 8.22 16.59
C ASP A 379 9.88 8.40 16.83
N TRP A 380 10.27 8.75 18.05
CA TRP A 380 11.66 9.12 18.38
C TRP A 380 12.34 8.14 19.34
N ASP A 381 11.65 7.05 19.70
CA ASP A 381 12.08 6.11 20.72
C ASP A 381 13.19 5.19 20.19
N SER A 382 13.84 4.47 21.12
CA SER A 382 14.83 3.44 20.83
C SER A 382 14.58 2.22 21.70
N TYR A 383 15.03 1.06 21.23
CA TYR A 383 14.83 -0.21 21.93
C TYR A 383 16.09 -1.06 21.88
N GLU A 384 16.27 -1.94 22.86
CA GLU A 384 17.41 -2.85 22.92
C GLU A 384 17.48 -3.81 21.73
N THR A 385 16.31 -4.12 21.15
CA THR A 385 16.15 -4.96 19.96
C THR A 385 16.83 -4.36 18.73
N HIS A 386 17.08 -3.04 18.70
CA HIS A 386 17.77 -2.37 17.60
C HIS A 386 19.23 -2.78 17.44
N LEU A 387 19.84 -3.38 18.46
CA LEU A 387 21.18 -3.98 18.33
C LEU A 387 21.24 -5.06 17.23
N ARG A 388 20.09 -5.60 16.83
CA ARG A 388 19.97 -6.48 15.68
C ARG A 388 20.45 -5.84 14.37
N VAL A 389 20.31 -4.52 14.20
CA VAL A 389 20.83 -3.80 13.03
C VAL A 389 22.34 -4.00 12.90
N ALA A 390 23.09 -3.77 13.98
CA ALA A 390 24.54 -3.98 13.98
C ALA A 390 24.90 -5.44 13.67
N GLN A 391 24.18 -6.40 14.26
CA GLN A 391 24.41 -7.83 14.04
C GLN A 391 24.17 -8.23 12.57
N GLU A 392 23.08 -7.78 11.96
CA GLU A 392 22.73 -8.12 10.57
C GLU A 392 23.71 -7.49 9.56
N LEU A 393 24.12 -6.24 9.78
CA LEU A 393 25.09 -5.56 8.92
C LEU A 393 26.49 -6.18 9.02
N LEU A 394 26.93 -6.53 10.23
CA LEU A 394 28.20 -7.23 10.46
C LEU A 394 28.18 -8.63 9.83
N LEU A 395 27.10 -9.39 10.02
CA LEU A 395 26.95 -10.71 9.41
C LEU A 395 26.97 -10.61 7.88
N ALA A 396 26.25 -9.65 7.29
CA ALA A 396 26.28 -9.43 5.84
C ALA A 396 27.71 -9.15 5.34
N TYR A 397 28.45 -8.30 6.05
CA TYR A 397 29.85 -8.03 5.74
C TYR A 397 30.74 -9.28 5.88
N GLU A 398 30.62 -10.05 6.96
CA GLU A 398 31.39 -11.27 7.18
C GLU A 398 31.15 -12.33 6.10
N LEU A 399 29.90 -12.47 5.64
CA LEU A 399 29.54 -13.42 4.58
C LEU A 399 30.16 -13.06 3.22
N ASN A 400 30.35 -11.77 2.92
CA ASN A 400 30.94 -11.34 1.65
C ASN A 400 31.57 -9.93 1.74
N PRO A 401 32.76 -9.79 2.36
CA PRO A 401 33.34 -8.47 2.63
C PRO A 401 33.69 -7.72 1.33
N LYS A 402 34.02 -8.45 0.26
CA LYS A 402 34.34 -7.88 -1.06
C LYS A 402 33.12 -7.23 -1.74
N ALA A 403 31.91 -7.53 -1.28
CA ALA A 403 30.69 -6.90 -1.77
C ALA A 403 30.45 -5.51 -1.17
N PHE A 404 31.23 -5.03 -0.21
CA PHE A 404 31.01 -3.73 0.42
C PHE A 404 32.25 -2.86 0.29
N ARG A 405 32.03 -1.55 0.12
CA ARG A 405 33.09 -0.60 -0.19
C ARG A 405 32.87 0.70 0.57
N ASP A 406 33.97 1.40 0.79
CA ASP A 406 33.94 2.78 1.25
C ASP A 406 33.26 3.67 0.19
N GLY A 407 32.46 4.64 0.63
CA GLY A 407 31.77 5.62 -0.20
C GLY A 407 30.49 5.14 -0.88
N GLU A 408 30.05 3.92 -0.57
CA GLU A 408 28.87 3.31 -1.20
C GLU A 408 27.53 3.91 -0.74
N LEU A 409 27.43 4.22 0.56
CA LEU A 409 26.17 4.63 1.18
C LEU A 409 26.01 6.15 1.23
N ASN A 410 27.04 6.93 0.88
CA ASN A 410 27.01 8.40 0.93
C ASN A 410 26.52 8.90 2.29
N ILE A 411 27.22 8.46 3.34
CA ILE A 411 27.00 8.82 4.74
C ILE A 411 28.16 9.70 5.24
N PRO A 412 28.05 10.39 6.38
CA PRO A 412 29.12 11.28 6.87
C PRO A 412 30.48 10.61 7.05
N GLU A 413 30.50 9.31 7.30
CA GLU A 413 31.71 8.52 7.45
C GLU A 413 32.35 8.08 6.11
N SER A 414 31.64 8.20 4.99
CA SER A 414 32.14 7.84 3.66
C SER A 414 33.46 8.57 3.34
N GLY A 415 34.47 7.82 2.90
CA GLY A 415 35.82 8.28 2.59
C GLY A 415 36.83 8.08 3.73
N ASN A 416 36.45 7.39 4.81
CA ASN A 416 37.32 7.15 5.97
C ASN A 416 38.23 5.90 5.83
N GLY A 417 38.14 5.16 4.72
CA GLY A 417 38.90 3.94 4.45
C GLY A 417 38.25 2.65 4.95
N ALA A 418 37.08 2.71 5.61
CA ALA A 418 36.27 1.57 5.99
C ALA A 418 35.05 1.42 5.06
N PRO A 419 34.58 0.19 4.79
CA PRO A 419 33.30 0.01 4.11
C PRO A 419 32.14 0.64 4.89
N ASP A 420 31.35 1.49 4.25
CA ASP A 420 30.27 2.26 4.90
C ASP A 420 29.28 1.38 5.70
N ILE A 421 29.09 0.12 5.30
CA ILE A 421 28.26 -0.84 6.05
C ILE A 421 28.75 -1.05 7.49
N LEU A 422 30.07 -0.99 7.71
CA LEU A 422 30.68 -1.11 9.03
C LEU A 422 30.52 0.17 9.85
N ASP A 423 30.52 1.34 9.20
CA ASP A 423 30.22 2.59 9.88
C ASP A 423 28.77 2.62 10.37
N GLU A 424 27.82 2.21 9.53
CA GLU A 424 26.41 2.08 9.93
C GLU A 424 26.23 1.00 11.02
N ALA A 425 26.93 -0.13 10.91
CA ALA A 425 26.90 -1.18 11.94
C ALA A 425 27.46 -0.70 13.29
N ALA A 426 28.44 0.21 13.27
CA ALA A 426 29.05 0.76 14.47
C ALA A 426 28.22 1.85 15.15
N TRP A 427 27.21 2.42 14.48
CA TRP A 427 26.45 3.57 14.98
C TRP A 427 25.86 3.37 16.38
N LEU A 428 24.96 2.40 16.52
CA LEU A 428 24.29 2.10 17.79
C LEU A 428 25.28 1.58 18.85
N PRO A 429 26.22 0.67 18.55
CA PRO A 429 27.28 0.30 19.48
C PRO A 429 28.11 1.49 20.01
N ARG A 430 28.36 2.52 19.20
CA ARG A 430 29.04 3.75 19.66
C ARG A 430 28.17 4.54 20.64
N PHE A 431 26.85 4.59 20.46
CA PHE A 431 25.94 5.13 21.48
C PHE A 431 25.98 4.32 22.77
N CYS A 432 25.86 3.00 22.68
CA CYS A 432 25.97 2.10 23.83
C CYS A 432 27.29 2.34 24.61
N HIS A 433 28.40 2.49 23.90
CA HIS A 433 29.69 2.82 24.51
C HIS A 433 29.65 4.17 25.25
N ARG A 434 29.19 5.25 24.60
CA ARG A 434 29.04 6.58 25.23
C ARG A 434 28.15 6.52 26.48
N LEU A 435 26.98 5.90 26.35
CA LEU A 435 26.01 5.74 27.44
C LEU A 435 26.62 4.97 28.62
N ARG A 436 27.35 3.88 28.37
CA ARG A 436 28.04 3.13 29.42
C ARG A 436 29.07 3.98 30.17
N GLN A 437 29.91 4.74 29.44
CA GLN A 437 30.91 5.59 30.08
C GLN A 437 30.25 6.66 30.96
N GLU A 438 29.18 7.27 30.46
CA GLU A 438 28.44 8.30 31.20
C GLU A 438 27.78 7.73 32.48
N LEU A 439 27.17 6.56 32.39
CA LEU A 439 26.56 5.88 33.54
C LEU A 439 27.60 5.50 34.62
N LEU A 440 28.79 5.04 34.20
CA LEU A 440 29.89 4.71 35.10
C LEU A 440 30.45 5.97 35.77
N ALA A 441 30.70 7.04 35.00
CA ALA A 441 31.24 8.30 35.49
C ALA A 441 30.32 8.92 36.56
N LYS A 442 29.00 8.87 36.36
CA LYS A 442 28.00 9.37 37.32
C LYS A 442 27.66 8.38 38.44
N LYS A 443 28.21 7.16 38.42
CA LYS A 443 27.88 6.07 39.35
C LYS A 443 26.39 5.73 39.36
N TYR A 444 25.73 5.82 38.20
CA TYR A 444 24.31 5.53 38.06
C TYR A 444 24.02 4.05 37.85
N ALA A 445 24.97 3.31 37.26
CA ALA A 445 24.93 1.86 37.05
C ALA A 445 26.36 1.26 37.08
N THR A 446 26.47 -0.06 37.10
CA THR A 446 27.75 -0.81 37.04
C THR A 446 28.27 -1.04 35.61
N GLY A 447 27.67 -0.37 34.62
CA GLY A 447 28.06 -0.44 33.20
C GLY A 447 27.16 -1.29 32.31
N GLY A 448 26.07 -1.84 32.85
CA GLY A 448 24.95 -2.35 32.04
C GLY A 448 24.27 -1.20 31.30
N ILE A 449 23.79 -1.49 30.09
CA ILE A 449 23.12 -0.53 29.22
C ILE A 449 21.69 -1.04 28.99
N GLY A 450 20.70 -0.21 29.29
CA GLY A 450 19.34 -0.34 28.77
C GLY A 450 19.17 0.70 27.67
N LEU A 451 18.61 0.29 26.53
CA LEU A 451 18.25 1.17 25.43
C LEU A 451 16.81 1.66 25.61
#